data_AF-A0A4W5MCG4-F1
#
_entry.id   AF-A0A4W5MCG4-F1
#
_cell.length_a   1.000
_cell.length_b   1.000
_cell.length_c   1.000
_cell.angle_alpha   90.00
_cell.angle_beta   90.00
_cell.angle_gamma   90.00
#
_symmetry.space_group_name_H-M   'P 1'
#
loop_
_entity.id
_entity.type
_entity.pdbx_description
1 polymer ?
#
loop_
_entity_poly.entity_id
_entity_poly.type
_entity_poly.pdbx_seq_one_letter_code
_entity_poly.pdbx_strand_id
1 'polypeptide(L)'
;MENREEEDTTSDVPGHKCPLLCDSLHGSMHDRDNSPMMRAVFRSPVCKVYRFQTESSRWMLVREQMSESPLSSSLPKQLLSCYIQEDMRRVQELGDLCDLSPYWDGLRSDVIAHYSQLISTYQETLTELNKLTGLSCSFKASCSKSDRYLEFIPVNLHTQRMQVASSRRTVWYDVVTVGAPADHYQGFKQGGLQRLLNKPDGDNKSVSSAYCCISYSPEESSRAREVLSSVSQLQPLISGLTEELLQAALEVNSQRLQDILHSLAHRTEQFVHALKDELVKNALLALHTARPAYHLSNGHVHVTHGNGTGPRPSSASQDGLRPSIWRQESIPQNTEYDEEDWVSWREIC
;
A
#
# COMPACT_ATOMS: atom_id res chain seq x y z
N MET A 1 51.18 24.80 -36.77
CA MET A 1 51.87 23.49 -36.74
C MET A 1 51.93 23.08 -35.28
N GLU A 2 50.88 22.51 -34.69
CA GLU A 2 50.19 21.24 -35.00
C GLU A 2 50.80 20.06 -34.22
N ASN A 3 49.95 19.50 -33.34
CA ASN A 3 49.78 18.10 -32.88
C ASN A 3 49.63 18.03 -31.35
N ARG A 4 48.47 17.77 -30.73
CA ARG A 4 47.43 16.71 -30.88
C ARG A 4 47.79 15.46 -30.08
N GLU A 5 47.11 15.27 -28.95
CA GLU A 5 46.80 13.95 -28.37
C GLU A 5 45.33 13.96 -27.91
N GLU A 6 44.63 12.91 -28.33
CA GLU A 6 43.21 12.61 -28.17
C GLU A 6 42.96 11.78 -26.90
N GLU A 7 41.80 11.92 -26.25
CA GLU A 7 41.09 10.84 -25.52
C GLU A 7 39.72 11.37 -25.11
N ASP A 8 38.70 11.17 -25.94
CA ASP A 8 37.74 10.06 -25.95
C ASP A 8 36.68 10.16 -24.84
N THR A 9 35.57 10.80 -25.23
CA THR A 9 34.30 10.85 -24.53
C THR A 9 33.55 9.53 -24.69
N THR A 10 33.39 8.78 -23.60
CA THR A 10 32.31 7.79 -23.50
C THR A 10 31.42 8.11 -22.31
N SER A 11 30.12 8.24 -22.62
CA SER A 11 29.03 8.44 -21.68
C SER A 11 28.85 7.21 -20.82
N ASP A 12 28.79 7.37 -19.49
CA ASP A 12 28.34 6.30 -18.61
C ASP A 12 27.04 6.72 -17.90
N VAL A 13 25.97 6.07 -18.33
CA VAL A 13 24.62 6.13 -17.77
C VAL A 13 24.65 5.32 -16.46
N PRO A 14 24.11 5.81 -15.32
CA PRO A 14 24.14 5.05 -14.08
C PRO A 14 23.08 3.93 -14.13
N GLY A 15 23.49 2.77 -14.64
CA GLY A 15 22.70 1.55 -14.66
C GLY A 15 22.53 0.96 -13.25
N HIS A 16 21.29 0.92 -12.80
CA HIS A 16 20.81 0.19 -11.63
C HIS A 16 21.31 -1.27 -11.63
N LYS A 17 22.24 -1.60 -10.72
CA LYS A 17 22.62 -2.98 -10.40
C LYS A 17 22.22 -3.31 -8.97
N CYS A 18 20.97 -3.74 -8.77
CA CYS A 18 20.58 -4.53 -7.61
C CYS A 18 19.37 -5.43 -7.93
N PRO A 19 19.61 -6.63 -8.49
CA PRO A 19 18.70 -7.75 -8.23
C PRO A 19 19.38 -8.99 -7.60
N LEU A 20 20.72 -9.09 -7.62
CA LEU A 20 21.42 -10.37 -7.38
C LEU A 20 21.63 -10.77 -5.90
N LEU A 21 21.25 -9.94 -4.93
CA LEU A 21 21.53 -10.23 -3.51
C LEU A 21 20.52 -11.21 -2.88
N CYS A 22 19.28 -11.29 -3.39
CA CYS A 22 18.26 -12.17 -2.81
C CYS A 22 18.40 -13.63 -3.25
N ASP A 23 18.73 -13.89 -4.52
CA ASP A 23 18.77 -15.27 -5.06
C ASP A 23 19.95 -16.11 -4.55
N SER A 24 20.99 -15.47 -4.00
CA SER A 24 22.20 -16.15 -3.53
C SER A 24 22.10 -16.72 -2.11
N LEU A 25 20.96 -16.55 -1.42
CA LEU A 25 20.79 -16.91 -0.01
C LEU A 25 20.33 -18.36 0.23
N HIS A 26 20.02 -19.13 -0.82
CA HIS A 26 19.50 -20.50 -0.73
C HIS A 26 20.56 -21.62 -0.88
N GLY A 27 21.83 -21.35 -0.54
CA GLY A 27 22.92 -22.34 -0.59
C GLY A 27 23.16 -23.06 0.74
N SER A 28 23.27 -24.39 0.70
CA SER A 28 23.58 -25.30 1.82
C SER A 28 24.65 -24.77 2.80
N MET A 29 24.29 -24.71 4.08
CA MET A 29 24.98 -24.03 5.19
C MET A 29 26.24 -24.74 5.73
N HIS A 30 26.81 -25.72 5.03
CA HIS A 30 27.83 -26.60 5.65
C HIS A 30 29.28 -26.42 5.21
N ASP A 31 29.61 -25.60 4.20
CA ASP A 31 31.03 -25.50 3.78
C ASP A 31 31.44 -24.22 3.05
N ARG A 32 31.05 -23.03 3.54
CA ARG A 32 31.50 -21.74 2.96
C ARG A 32 31.87 -20.71 4.02
N ASP A 33 32.73 -21.15 4.92
CA ASP A 33 33.34 -20.31 5.96
C ASP A 33 34.06 -19.12 5.34
N ASN A 34 33.70 -17.90 5.77
CA ASN A 34 34.43 -16.68 5.44
C ASN A 34 34.56 -16.41 3.93
N SER A 35 33.61 -16.91 3.14
CA SER A 35 33.55 -16.67 1.70
C SER A 35 33.57 -15.15 1.43
N PRO A 36 34.14 -14.71 0.29
CA PRO A 36 34.10 -13.32 -0.12
C PRO A 36 32.68 -12.73 -0.06
N MET A 37 31.67 -13.57 -0.34
CA MET A 37 30.26 -13.22 -0.24
C MET A 37 29.82 -12.90 1.19
N MET A 38 30.13 -13.74 2.17
CA MET A 38 29.82 -13.45 3.57
C MET A 38 30.54 -12.20 4.10
N ARG A 39 31.81 -12.00 3.71
CA ARG A 39 32.58 -10.79 4.05
C ARG A 39 32.10 -9.53 3.31
N ALA A 40 31.51 -9.69 2.13
CA ALA A 40 30.91 -8.58 1.37
C ALA A 40 29.54 -8.18 1.92
N VAL A 41 28.81 -9.13 2.50
CA VAL A 41 27.50 -8.87 3.11
C VAL A 41 27.69 -8.24 4.49
N PHE A 42 28.35 -8.89 5.44
CA PHE A 42 28.38 -8.39 6.82
C PHE A 42 29.38 -7.24 7.05
N ARG A 43 28.91 -6.17 7.71
CA ARG A 43 29.70 -4.96 8.01
C ARG A 43 30.04 -4.85 9.50
N SER A 44 31.08 -4.06 9.79
CA SER A 44 31.50 -3.72 11.16
C SER A 44 31.71 -4.92 12.09
N PRO A 45 32.48 -5.96 11.70
CA PRO A 45 32.63 -7.14 12.54
C PRO A 45 33.41 -6.83 13.82
N VAL A 46 32.82 -7.13 14.97
CA VAL A 46 33.50 -7.14 16.27
C VAL A 46 33.80 -8.58 16.63
N CYS A 47 35.07 -8.90 16.85
CA CYS A 47 35.53 -10.28 17.08
C CYS A 47 36.18 -10.42 18.46
N LYS A 48 35.79 -11.46 19.20
CA LYS A 48 36.47 -11.92 20.42
C LYS A 48 36.86 -13.38 20.27
N VAL A 49 38.05 -13.72 20.75
CA VAL A 49 38.57 -15.09 20.68
C VAL A 49 38.95 -15.52 22.08
N TYR A 50 38.41 -16.67 22.47
CA TYR A 50 38.63 -17.32 23.75
C TYR A 50 39.32 -18.65 23.51
N ARG A 51 40.25 -19.01 24.38
CA ARG A 51 40.91 -20.30 24.35
C ARG A 51 40.89 -20.89 25.75
N PHE A 52 40.40 -22.11 25.85
CA PHE A 52 40.33 -22.83 27.12
C PHE A 52 40.62 -24.31 26.92
N GLN A 53 40.98 -24.97 28.01
CA GLN A 53 41.24 -26.39 28.03
C GLN A 53 39.98 -27.10 28.54
N THR A 54 39.56 -28.13 27.81
CA THR A 54 38.43 -28.98 28.22
C THR A 54 38.84 -29.90 29.37
N GLU A 55 37.86 -30.52 30.04
CA GLU A 55 38.08 -31.53 31.08
C GLU A 55 39.00 -32.68 30.63
N SER A 56 39.00 -32.99 29.33
CA SER A 56 39.88 -34.00 28.71
C SER A 56 41.30 -33.50 28.40
N SER A 57 41.70 -32.34 28.95
CA SER A 57 42.97 -31.66 28.68
C SER A 57 43.21 -31.26 27.21
N ARG A 58 42.18 -31.29 26.37
CA ARG A 58 42.26 -30.83 24.97
C ARG A 58 41.92 -29.36 24.85
N TRP A 59 42.63 -28.67 23.97
CA TRP A 59 42.35 -27.27 23.65
C TRP A 59 41.06 -27.10 22.87
N MET A 60 40.31 -26.07 23.24
CA MET A 60 39.16 -25.54 22.52
C MET A 60 39.39 -24.04 22.25
N LEU A 61 39.07 -23.62 21.04
CA LEU A 61 39.09 -22.24 20.60
C LEU A 61 37.65 -21.82 20.31
N VAL A 62 37.18 -20.76 20.95
CA VAL A 62 35.87 -20.17 20.69
C VAL A 62 36.08 -18.79 20.09
N ARG A 63 35.52 -18.55 18.91
CA ARG A 63 35.54 -17.25 18.26
C ARG A 63 34.11 -16.74 18.18
N GLU A 64 33.85 -15.63 18.83
CA GLU A 64 32.59 -14.90 18.74
C GLU A 64 32.77 -13.72 17.79
N GLN A 65 31.93 -13.62 16.78
CA GLN A 65 31.90 -12.53 15.83
C GLN A 65 30.49 -11.94 15.78
N MET A 66 30.37 -10.67 16.16
CA MET A 66 29.16 -9.89 15.97
C MET A 66 29.31 -9.03 14.72
N SER A 67 28.29 -8.99 13.88
CA SER A 67 28.30 -8.16 12.68
C SER A 67 26.93 -7.59 12.35
N GLU A 68 26.96 -6.47 11.64
CA GLU A 68 25.77 -5.78 11.13
C GLU A 68 25.40 -6.31 9.75
N SER A 69 24.09 -6.41 9.48
CA SER A 69 23.59 -6.77 8.16
C SER A 69 23.32 -5.51 7.34
N PRO A 70 23.78 -5.40 6.09
CA PRO A 70 23.45 -4.29 5.20
C PRO A 70 21.97 -4.31 4.83
N LEU A 71 21.32 -5.48 4.98
CA LEU A 71 19.88 -5.64 4.79
C LEU A 71 19.06 -4.80 5.77
N SER A 72 19.62 -4.47 6.95
CA SER A 72 18.99 -3.57 7.92
C SER A 72 18.68 -2.19 7.34
N SER A 73 19.46 -1.74 6.34
CA SER A 73 19.23 -0.47 5.64
C SER A 73 18.56 -0.67 4.28
N SER A 74 18.95 -1.70 3.52
CA SER A 74 18.45 -1.87 2.15
C SER A 74 17.01 -2.36 2.09
N LEU A 75 16.59 -3.29 2.97
CA LEU A 75 15.23 -3.82 2.94
C LEU A 75 14.19 -2.74 3.29
N PRO A 76 14.36 -1.92 4.34
CA PRO A 76 13.42 -0.83 4.61
C PRO A 76 13.29 0.18 3.47
N LYS A 77 14.39 0.48 2.76
CA LYS A 77 14.35 1.35 1.57
C LYS A 77 13.53 0.75 0.44
N GLN A 78 13.74 -0.53 0.15
CA GLN A 78 12.95 -1.24 -0.87
C GLN A 78 11.48 -1.29 -0.49
N LEU A 79 11.17 -1.58 0.78
CA LEU A 79 9.81 -1.61 1.29
C LEU A 79 9.12 -0.25 1.16
N LEU A 80 9.80 0.84 1.55
CA LEU A 80 9.29 2.21 1.37
C LEU A 80 9.03 2.54 -0.09
N SER A 81 9.95 2.19 -1.00
CA SER A 81 9.76 2.38 -2.44
C SER A 81 8.53 1.64 -2.96
N CYS A 82 8.30 0.39 -2.50
CA CYS A 82 7.11 -0.38 -2.85
C CYS A 82 5.84 0.31 -2.35
N TYR A 83 5.78 0.73 -1.08
CA TYR A 83 4.60 1.42 -0.54
C TYR A 83 4.31 2.74 -1.26
N ILE A 84 5.35 3.53 -1.56
CA ILE A 84 5.21 4.76 -2.35
C ILE A 84 4.59 4.45 -3.72
N GLN A 85 5.10 3.45 -4.44
CA GLN A 85 4.59 3.07 -5.76
C GLN A 85 3.15 2.56 -5.70
N GLU A 86 2.83 1.77 -4.68
CA GLU A 86 1.51 1.21 -4.47
C GLU A 86 0.48 2.31 -4.17
N ASP A 87 0.79 3.24 -3.26
CA ASP A 87 -0.09 4.35 -2.90
C ASP A 87 -0.21 5.38 -4.03
N MET A 88 0.86 5.64 -4.78
CA MET A 88 0.77 6.47 -5.99
C MET A 88 -0.17 5.87 -7.03
N ARG A 89 -0.14 4.54 -7.19
CA ARG A 89 -1.07 3.84 -8.08
C ARG A 89 -2.52 3.97 -7.61
N ARG A 90 -2.78 3.80 -6.30
CA ARG A 90 -4.12 4.01 -5.73
C ARG A 90 -4.64 5.42 -5.96
N VAL A 91 -3.79 6.43 -5.78
CA VAL A 91 -4.15 7.83 -6.05
C VAL A 91 -4.49 8.03 -7.53
N GLN A 92 -3.71 7.45 -8.43
CA GLN A 92 -3.99 7.50 -9.87
C GLN A 92 -5.30 6.80 -10.21
N GLU A 93 -5.51 5.57 -9.73
CA GLU A 93 -6.74 4.78 -9.95
C GLU A 93 -7.98 5.53 -9.46
N LEU A 94 -7.91 6.20 -8.30
CA LEU A 94 -8.99 7.05 -7.80
C LEU A 94 -9.20 8.29 -8.68
N GLY A 95 -8.12 8.89 -9.17
CA GLY A 95 -8.17 10.06 -10.06
C GLY A 95 -8.74 9.74 -11.45
N ASP A 96 -8.52 8.52 -11.94
CA ASP A 96 -9.01 8.03 -13.24
C ASP A 96 -10.49 7.61 -13.20
N LEU A 97 -11.10 7.56 -12.01
CA LEU A 97 -12.54 7.37 -11.90
C LEU A 97 -13.28 8.53 -12.59
N CYS A 98 -14.33 8.19 -13.33
CA CYS A 98 -15.20 9.15 -14.00
C CYS A 98 -15.86 10.14 -13.02
N ASP A 99 -16.67 11.04 -13.56
CA ASP A 99 -17.40 12.03 -12.76
C ASP A 99 -18.27 11.33 -11.70
N LEU A 100 -18.03 11.71 -10.44
CA LEU A 100 -18.78 11.23 -9.30
C LEU A 100 -19.71 12.34 -8.81
N SER A 101 -20.75 11.97 -8.07
CA SER A 101 -21.60 12.98 -7.41
C SER A 101 -20.76 13.82 -6.43
N PRO A 102 -21.13 15.09 -6.15
CA PRO A 102 -20.32 15.99 -5.32
C PRO A 102 -19.92 15.44 -3.95
N TYR A 103 -20.78 14.59 -3.36
CA TYR A 103 -20.49 13.92 -2.09
C TYR A 103 -19.36 12.89 -2.22
N TRP A 104 -19.46 11.99 -3.20
CA TRP A 104 -18.45 10.96 -3.45
C TRP A 104 -17.14 11.54 -3.96
N ASP A 105 -17.20 12.63 -4.72
CA ASP A 105 -16.03 13.36 -5.18
C ASP A 105 -15.29 14.06 -4.02
N GLY A 106 -16.03 14.60 -3.05
CA GLY A 106 -15.46 15.10 -1.80
C GLY A 106 -14.73 14.01 -1.03
N LEU A 107 -15.35 12.83 -0.87
CA LEU A 107 -14.72 11.68 -0.20
C LEU A 107 -13.47 11.20 -0.96
N ARG A 108 -13.55 11.12 -2.31
CA ARG A 108 -12.40 10.83 -3.17
C ARG A 108 -11.26 11.81 -2.91
N SER A 109 -11.56 13.11 -2.88
CA SER A 109 -10.58 14.16 -2.63
C SER A 109 -9.91 14.03 -1.25
N ASP A 110 -10.68 13.73 -0.21
CA ASP A 110 -10.16 13.51 1.15
C ASP A 110 -9.23 12.29 1.21
N VAL A 111 -9.61 11.18 0.56
CA VAL A 111 -8.78 9.97 0.49
C VAL A 111 -7.50 10.22 -0.29
N ILE A 112 -7.58 10.89 -1.46
CA ILE A 112 -6.42 11.27 -2.26
C ILE A 112 -5.49 12.18 -1.46
N ALA A 113 -6.02 13.16 -0.74
CA ALA A 113 -5.22 14.05 0.10
C ALA A 113 -4.50 13.28 1.22
N HIS A 114 -5.16 12.32 1.85
CA HIS A 114 -4.56 11.46 2.88
C HIS A 114 -3.39 10.64 2.32
N TYR A 115 -3.59 9.91 1.21
CA TYR A 115 -2.52 9.13 0.58
C TYR A 115 -1.39 10.03 0.07
N SER A 116 -1.69 11.21 -0.48
CA SER A 116 -0.68 12.17 -0.92
C SER A 116 0.23 12.63 0.23
N GLN A 117 -0.34 12.86 1.42
CA GLN A 117 0.41 13.18 2.62
C GLN A 117 1.29 12.00 3.09
N LEU A 118 0.76 10.77 3.03
CA LEU A 118 1.48 9.55 3.40
C LEU A 118 2.67 9.30 2.47
N ILE A 119 2.44 9.37 1.15
CA ILE A 119 3.47 9.29 0.10
C ILE A 119 4.56 10.32 0.35
N SER A 120 4.20 11.58 0.62
CA SER A 120 5.17 12.65 0.91
C SER A 120 6.03 12.32 2.13
N THR A 121 5.43 11.75 3.17
CA THR A 121 6.12 11.34 4.40
C THR A 121 7.09 10.19 4.15
N TYR A 122 6.68 9.19 3.36
CA TYR A 122 7.55 8.07 2.97
C TYR A 122 8.70 8.52 2.07
N GLN A 123 8.44 9.42 1.12
CA GLN A 123 9.47 10.01 0.26
C GLN A 123 10.50 10.82 1.04
N GLU A 124 10.05 11.64 2.01
CA GLU A 124 10.93 12.38 2.92
C GLU A 124 11.83 11.40 3.70
N THR A 125 11.23 10.37 4.30
CA THR A 125 11.96 9.35 5.07
C THR A 125 12.96 8.58 4.20
N LEU A 126 12.56 8.15 3.00
CA LEU A 126 13.41 7.46 2.06
C LEU A 126 14.59 8.34 1.61
N THR A 127 14.36 9.63 1.41
CA THR A 127 15.39 10.60 1.05
C THR A 127 16.44 10.72 2.15
N GLU A 128 16.02 10.86 3.41
CA GLU A 128 16.95 10.89 4.56
C GLU A 128 17.71 9.58 4.71
N LEU A 129 17.04 8.43 4.58
CA LEU A 129 17.70 7.12 4.61
C LEU A 129 18.73 6.94 3.48
N ASN A 130 18.49 7.54 2.31
CA ASN A 130 19.42 7.52 1.20
C ASN A 130 20.67 8.36 1.46
N LYS A 131 20.55 9.50 2.15
CA LYS A 131 21.71 10.31 2.59
C LYS A 131 22.65 9.51 3.51
N LEU A 132 22.09 8.65 4.36
CA LEU A 132 22.87 7.80 5.28
C LEU A 132 23.65 6.67 4.56
N THR A 133 23.34 6.37 3.30
CA THR A 133 24.00 5.31 2.52
C THR A 133 25.49 5.59 2.31
N GLY A 134 25.89 6.87 2.24
CA GLY A 134 27.29 7.27 2.14
C GLY A 134 28.10 7.06 3.43
N LEU A 135 27.44 6.86 4.57
CA LEU A 135 28.05 6.79 5.90
C LEU A 135 28.13 5.36 6.46
N SER A 136 27.84 4.33 5.67
CA SER A 136 27.86 2.91 6.06
C SER A 136 26.93 2.48 7.21
N CYS A 137 26.05 3.38 7.69
CA CYS A 137 25.18 3.16 8.84
C CYS A 137 24.16 2.04 8.57
N SER A 138 24.48 0.83 9.02
CA SER A 138 23.65 -0.38 8.87
C SER A 138 22.98 -0.77 10.19
N PHE A 139 23.16 0.05 11.23
CA PHE A 139 22.76 -0.27 12.60
C PHE A 139 22.06 0.91 13.27
N LYS A 140 20.83 0.68 13.73
CA LYS A 140 20.08 1.63 14.56
C LYS A 140 20.28 1.26 16.03
N ALA A 141 21.09 2.02 16.75
CA ALA A 141 21.28 1.81 18.18
C ALA A 141 19.98 2.10 18.97
N SER A 142 19.81 1.45 20.12
CA SER A 142 18.64 1.73 20.99
C SER A 142 18.56 3.18 21.46
N CYS A 143 19.66 3.94 21.50
CA CYS A 143 19.63 5.36 21.85
C CYS A 143 18.99 6.23 20.75
N SER A 144 19.00 5.77 19.49
CA SER A 144 18.33 6.43 18.36
C SER A 144 16.97 5.80 18.03
N LYS A 145 16.38 5.01 18.94
CA LYS A 145 15.10 4.32 18.71
C LYS A 145 13.95 5.27 18.33
N SER A 146 13.97 6.49 18.87
CA SER A 146 12.96 7.53 18.65
C SER A 146 13.31 8.50 17.52
N ASP A 147 14.36 8.25 16.74
CA ASP A 147 14.66 9.04 15.55
C ASP A 147 13.60 8.76 14.46
N ARG A 148 12.96 9.83 13.99
CA ARG A 148 11.93 9.83 12.95
C ARG A 148 12.42 9.14 11.67
N TYR A 149 13.59 9.51 11.18
CA TYR A 149 14.04 9.07 9.86
C TYR A 149 14.55 7.63 9.88
N LEU A 150 14.80 7.08 11.07
CA LEU A 150 15.18 5.69 11.27
C LEU A 150 13.99 4.82 11.69
N GLU A 151 12.75 5.30 11.66
CA GLU A 151 11.56 4.58 12.14
C GLU A 151 11.44 3.16 11.54
N PHE A 152 11.76 3.01 10.26
CA PHE A 152 11.71 1.73 9.53
C PHE A 152 12.97 0.86 9.69
N ILE A 153 14.04 1.38 10.30
CA ILE A 153 15.28 0.64 10.53
C ILE A 153 15.13 -0.18 11.83
N PRO A 154 15.43 -1.50 11.81
CA PRO A 154 15.29 -2.33 13.00
C PRO A 154 16.29 -1.92 14.08
N VAL A 155 15.78 -1.72 15.30
CA VAL A 155 16.59 -1.32 16.46
C VAL A 155 17.49 -2.50 16.87
N ASN A 156 18.77 -2.23 17.10
CA ASN A 156 19.77 -3.19 17.59
C ASN A 156 19.86 -4.50 16.77
N LEU A 157 19.56 -4.48 15.47
CA LEU A 157 19.70 -5.68 14.64
C LEU A 157 21.17 -6.06 14.43
N HIS A 158 21.57 -7.22 14.94
CA HIS A 158 22.90 -7.78 14.71
C HIS A 158 22.85 -9.31 14.63
N THR A 159 23.85 -9.87 13.96
CA THR A 159 24.08 -11.32 13.89
C THR A 159 25.34 -11.64 14.67
N GLN A 160 25.25 -12.55 15.63
CA GLN A 160 26.36 -13.09 16.41
C GLN A 160 26.62 -14.52 15.97
N ARG A 161 27.83 -14.78 15.47
CA ARG A 161 28.30 -16.10 15.08
C ARG A 161 29.37 -16.57 16.05
N MET A 162 29.14 -17.70 16.70
CA MET A 162 30.11 -18.37 17.55
C MET A 162 30.67 -19.61 16.84
N GLN A 163 31.96 -19.59 16.57
CA GLN A 163 32.71 -20.75 16.09
C GLN A 163 33.37 -21.44 17.28
N VAL A 164 33.13 -22.74 17.44
CA VAL A 164 33.78 -23.58 18.45
C VAL A 164 34.64 -24.61 17.75
N ALA A 165 35.95 -24.38 17.74
CA ALA A 165 36.94 -25.26 17.14
C ALA A 165 37.66 -26.09 18.21
N SER A 166 37.74 -27.40 17.99
CA SER A 166 38.55 -28.34 18.77
C SER A 166 39.35 -29.23 17.83
N SER A 167 40.34 -29.95 18.37
CA SER A 167 41.17 -30.93 17.65
C SER A 167 40.43 -31.95 16.76
N ARG A 168 39.13 -32.17 16.98
CA ARG A 168 38.32 -33.16 16.24
C ARG A 168 37.22 -32.57 15.38
N ARG A 169 36.72 -31.37 15.70
CA ARG A 169 35.54 -30.78 15.05
C ARG A 169 35.51 -29.27 15.22
N THR A 170 34.88 -28.62 14.25
CA THR A 170 34.47 -27.21 14.32
C THR A 170 32.95 -27.16 14.23
N VAL A 171 32.32 -26.41 15.12
CA VAL A 171 30.86 -26.22 15.18
C VAL A 171 30.56 -24.73 15.15
N TRP A 172 29.45 -24.35 14.54
CA TRP A 172 29.01 -22.97 14.42
C TRP A 172 27.64 -22.79 15.07
N TYR A 173 27.47 -21.66 15.75
CA TYR A 173 26.19 -21.24 16.32
C TYR A 173 25.91 -19.81 15.85
N ASP A 174 24.74 -19.59 15.28
CA ASP A 174 24.29 -18.28 14.83
C ASP A 174 23.13 -17.80 15.68
N VAL A 175 23.21 -16.57 16.16
CA VAL A 175 22.18 -15.89 16.92
C VAL A 175 21.89 -14.56 16.25
N VAL A 176 20.63 -14.33 15.89
CA VAL A 176 20.17 -13.02 15.42
C VAL A 176 19.41 -12.37 16.55
N THR A 177 19.76 -11.13 16.84
CA THR A 177 19.14 -10.32 17.89
C THR A 177 18.60 -9.05 17.28
N VAL A 178 17.40 -8.67 17.67
CA VAL A 178 16.73 -7.46 17.23
C VAL A 178 15.89 -6.92 18.38
N GLY A 179 15.82 -5.60 18.50
CA GLY A 179 14.88 -4.93 19.38
C GLY A 179 13.44 -5.20 18.94
N ALA A 180 12.52 -5.29 19.89
CA ALA A 180 11.11 -5.49 19.56
C ALA A 180 10.62 -4.36 18.62
N PRO A 181 9.98 -4.67 17.48
CA PRO A 181 9.38 -3.68 16.61
C PRO A 181 8.36 -2.86 17.40
N ALA A 182 8.53 -1.54 17.39
CA ALA A 182 7.69 -0.63 18.17
C ALA A 182 7.71 0.77 17.56
N ASP A 183 6.59 1.48 17.72
CA ASP A 183 6.43 2.87 17.31
C ASP A 183 7.03 3.83 18.34
N HIS A 184 8.36 3.77 18.46
CA HIS A 184 9.13 4.58 19.38
C HIS A 184 9.15 6.07 19.03
N TYR A 185 8.96 6.41 17.75
CA TYR A 185 8.95 7.79 17.29
C TYR A 185 7.63 8.49 17.68
N GLN A 186 6.49 7.85 17.46
CA GLN A 186 5.19 8.43 17.83
C GLN A 186 4.86 8.29 19.32
N GLY A 187 5.70 7.57 20.08
CA GLY A 187 5.55 7.44 21.54
C GLY A 187 4.30 6.67 21.94
N PHE A 188 3.84 5.72 21.11
CA PHE A 188 2.70 4.84 21.38
C PHE A 188 1.35 5.54 21.62
N LYS A 189 1.21 6.81 21.21
CA LYS A 189 -0.02 7.61 21.43
C LYS A 189 -1.28 6.96 20.89
N GLN A 190 -1.16 6.18 19.81
CA GLN A 190 -2.28 5.52 19.17
C GLN A 190 -2.55 4.09 19.70
N GLY A 191 -1.75 3.61 20.65
CA GLY A 191 -1.77 2.23 21.13
C GLY A 191 -0.99 1.27 20.23
N GLY A 192 -1.10 -0.03 20.51
CA GLY A 192 -0.45 -1.07 19.71
C GLY A 192 -1.24 -1.46 18.46
N LEU A 193 -0.63 -2.28 17.60
CA LEU A 193 -1.19 -2.72 16.32
C LEU A 193 -2.60 -3.31 16.44
N GLN A 194 -2.89 -4.12 17.47
CA GLN A 194 -4.24 -4.66 17.67
C GLN A 194 -5.30 -3.56 17.86
N ARG A 195 -4.97 -2.48 18.60
CA ARG A 195 -5.88 -1.35 18.77
C ARG A 195 -6.00 -0.53 17.48
N LEU A 196 -4.94 -0.43 16.69
CA LEU A 196 -4.98 0.24 15.38
C LEU A 196 -5.85 -0.53 14.38
N LEU A 197 -5.70 -1.85 14.31
CA LEU A 197 -6.50 -2.72 13.44
C LEU A 197 -7.96 -2.82 13.88
N ASN A 198 -8.21 -2.80 15.20
CA ASN A 198 -9.55 -2.90 15.77
C ASN A 198 -10.15 -1.54 16.12
N LYS A 199 -9.54 -0.41 15.72
CA LYS A 199 -10.14 0.90 15.93
C LYS A 199 -11.20 1.06 14.84
N PRO A 200 -12.51 0.96 15.14
CA PRO A 200 -13.48 1.64 14.30
C PRO A 200 -13.11 3.12 14.40
N ASP A 201 -12.97 3.80 13.25
CA ASP A 201 -12.46 5.16 13.10
C ASP A 201 -13.18 6.20 13.99
N GLY A 202 -12.86 6.23 15.28
CA GLY A 202 -13.63 6.94 16.30
C GLY A 202 -13.13 8.34 16.64
N ASP A 203 -11.92 8.70 16.18
CA ASP A 203 -11.27 9.97 16.57
C ASP A 203 -11.25 11.03 15.45
N ASN A 204 -11.51 10.66 14.19
CA ASN A 204 -11.64 11.61 13.06
C ASN A 204 -13.13 11.79 12.68
N LYS A 205 -13.91 12.38 13.59
CA LYS A 205 -15.36 12.60 13.44
C LYS A 205 -15.79 13.42 12.21
N SER A 206 -14.88 14.07 11.48
CA SER A 206 -15.22 14.82 10.27
C SER A 206 -15.23 13.99 8.99
N VAL A 207 -14.36 12.99 8.88
CA VAL A 207 -14.31 12.09 7.72
C VAL A 207 -15.14 10.83 8.05
N SER A 208 -15.00 10.33 9.29
CA SER A 208 -15.92 9.52 10.11
C SER A 208 -17.22 9.01 9.49
N SER A 209 -18.20 9.89 9.67
CA SER A 209 -19.59 9.53 9.55
C SER A 209 -20.05 9.35 8.10
N ALA A 210 -19.18 9.67 7.12
CA ALA A 210 -19.47 9.59 5.70
C ALA A 210 -19.11 8.21 5.10
N TYR A 211 -18.10 7.52 5.66
CA TYR A 211 -17.66 6.20 5.18
C TYR A 211 -18.36 5.01 5.83
N CYS A 212 -19.10 5.22 6.92
CA CYS A 212 -19.80 4.14 7.63
C CYS A 212 -21.02 3.56 6.89
N CYS A 213 -21.35 4.03 5.68
CA CYS A 213 -22.54 3.53 4.98
C CYS A 213 -22.30 2.19 4.27
N ILE A 214 -21.05 1.84 3.94
CA ILE A 214 -20.73 0.66 3.14
C ILE A 214 -19.54 -0.10 3.76
N SER A 215 -19.83 -1.17 4.49
CA SER A 215 -18.82 -2.08 5.03
C SER A 215 -18.83 -3.40 4.27
N TYR A 216 -17.67 -3.83 3.78
CA TYR A 216 -17.50 -5.15 3.16
C TYR A 216 -16.83 -6.11 4.14
N SER A 217 -17.31 -7.35 4.17
CA SER A 217 -16.63 -8.48 4.82
C SER A 217 -15.26 -8.75 4.17
N PRO A 218 -14.36 -9.47 4.86
CA PRO A 218 -13.09 -9.92 4.27
C PRO A 218 -13.28 -10.71 2.97
N GLU A 219 -14.32 -11.54 2.90
CA GLU A 219 -14.68 -12.35 1.75
C GLU A 219 -15.14 -11.48 0.57
N GLU A 220 -16.03 -10.52 0.83
CA GLU A 220 -16.49 -9.54 -0.15
C GLU A 220 -15.34 -8.68 -0.67
N SER A 221 -14.43 -8.28 0.21
CA SER A 221 -13.23 -7.52 -0.16
C SER A 221 -12.28 -8.34 -1.03
N SER A 222 -12.15 -9.65 -0.79
CA SER A 222 -11.36 -10.54 -1.64
C SER A 222 -12.00 -10.70 -3.02
N ARG A 223 -13.30 -10.94 -3.06
CA ARG A 223 -14.07 -11.05 -4.29
C ARG A 223 -14.02 -9.77 -5.13
N ALA A 224 -14.13 -8.60 -4.49
CA ALA A 224 -13.99 -7.30 -5.15
C ALA A 224 -12.64 -7.17 -5.87
N ARG A 225 -11.55 -7.58 -5.20
CA ARG A 225 -10.21 -7.58 -5.81
C ARG A 225 -10.11 -8.53 -7.00
N GLU A 226 -10.73 -9.70 -6.93
CA GLU A 226 -10.78 -10.65 -8.05
C GLU A 226 -11.54 -10.08 -9.25
N VAL A 227 -12.70 -9.47 -9.02
CA VAL A 227 -13.49 -8.81 -10.07
C VAL A 227 -12.70 -7.68 -10.72
N LEU A 228 -12.11 -6.77 -9.92
CA LEU A 228 -11.28 -5.68 -10.41
C LEU A 228 -10.05 -6.19 -11.20
N SER A 229 -9.39 -7.24 -10.70
CA SER A 229 -8.27 -7.88 -11.41
C SER A 229 -8.72 -8.49 -12.74
N SER A 230 -9.88 -9.15 -12.79
CA SER A 230 -10.42 -9.72 -14.03
C SER A 230 -10.75 -8.62 -15.04
N VAL A 231 -11.43 -7.56 -14.61
CA VAL A 231 -11.81 -6.42 -15.45
C VAL A 231 -10.57 -5.72 -16.02
N SER A 232 -9.60 -5.39 -15.16
CA SER A 232 -8.35 -4.72 -15.57
C SER A 232 -7.48 -5.55 -16.52
N GLN A 233 -7.53 -6.89 -16.45
CA GLN A 233 -6.84 -7.77 -17.39
C GLN A 233 -7.58 -7.90 -18.73
N LEU A 234 -8.91 -7.99 -18.70
CA LEU A 234 -9.73 -8.18 -19.90
C LEU A 234 -9.84 -6.92 -20.76
N GLN A 235 -9.89 -5.74 -20.14
CA GLN A 235 -10.02 -4.47 -20.86
C GLN A 235 -8.94 -4.26 -21.95
N PRO A 236 -7.62 -4.36 -21.67
CA PRO A 236 -6.60 -4.20 -22.70
C PRO A 236 -6.63 -5.31 -23.75
N LEU A 237 -7.03 -6.54 -23.40
CA LEU A 237 -7.17 -7.64 -24.35
C LEU A 237 -8.30 -7.39 -25.34
N ILE A 238 -9.45 -6.88 -24.86
CA ILE A 238 -10.58 -6.52 -25.72
C ILE A 238 -10.16 -5.36 -26.64
N SER A 239 -9.54 -4.31 -26.10
CA SER A 239 -9.04 -3.19 -26.90
C SER A 239 -8.06 -3.66 -27.99
N GLY A 240 -7.07 -4.48 -27.65
CA GLY A 240 -6.12 -5.03 -28.62
C GLY A 240 -6.80 -5.85 -29.73
N LEU A 241 -7.77 -6.70 -29.37
CA LEU A 241 -8.54 -7.48 -30.35
C LEU A 241 -9.37 -6.58 -31.28
N THR A 242 -9.89 -5.44 -30.81
CA THR A 242 -10.60 -4.50 -31.68
C THR A 242 -9.68 -3.81 -32.69
N GLU A 243 -8.43 -3.52 -32.32
CA GLU A 243 -7.42 -2.99 -33.24
C GLU A 243 -6.99 -4.05 -34.26
N GLU A 244 -6.77 -5.29 -33.82
CA GLU A 244 -6.46 -6.41 -34.71
C GLU A 244 -7.60 -6.70 -35.70
N LEU A 245 -8.85 -6.57 -35.25
CA LEU A 245 -10.03 -6.74 -36.09
C LEU A 245 -10.05 -5.70 -37.21
N LEU A 246 -9.77 -4.44 -36.88
CA LEU A 246 -9.67 -3.36 -37.86
C LEU A 246 -8.58 -3.66 -38.89
N GLN A 247 -7.41 -4.12 -38.45
CA GLN A 247 -6.30 -4.47 -39.34
C GLN A 247 -6.64 -5.66 -40.25
N ALA A 248 -7.25 -6.71 -39.72
CA ALA A 248 -7.66 -7.88 -40.51
C ALA A 248 -8.73 -7.54 -41.56
N ALA A 249 -9.62 -6.59 -41.24
CA ALA A 249 -10.62 -6.09 -42.19
C ALA A 249 -9.97 -5.33 -43.36
N LEU A 250 -8.93 -4.53 -43.10
CA LEU A 250 -8.17 -3.82 -44.14
C LEU A 250 -7.38 -4.77 -45.06
N GLU A 251 -6.88 -5.87 -44.51
CA GLU A 251 -6.17 -6.92 -45.25
C GLU A 251 -7.12 -7.87 -46.01
N VAL A 252 -8.44 -7.73 -45.85
CA VAL A 252 -9.48 -8.57 -46.48
C VAL A 252 -9.27 -10.07 -46.17
N ASN A 253 -8.73 -10.38 -45.00
CA ASN A 253 -8.46 -11.76 -44.57
C ASN A 253 -9.65 -12.32 -43.80
N SER A 254 -10.54 -13.03 -44.50
CA SER A 254 -11.80 -13.53 -43.94
C SER A 254 -11.62 -14.54 -42.80
N GLN A 255 -10.63 -15.43 -42.88
CA GLN A 255 -10.39 -16.44 -41.84
C GLN A 255 -9.88 -15.78 -40.55
N ARG A 256 -8.87 -14.91 -40.68
CA ARG A 256 -8.32 -14.15 -39.55
C ARG A 256 -9.39 -13.29 -38.89
N LEU A 257 -10.27 -12.67 -39.69
CA LEU A 257 -11.39 -11.89 -39.20
C LEU A 257 -12.34 -12.74 -38.33
N GLN A 258 -12.69 -13.95 -38.77
CA GLN A 258 -13.55 -14.86 -38.00
C GLN A 258 -12.90 -15.28 -36.69
N ASP A 259 -11.61 -15.61 -36.70
CA ASP A 259 -10.88 -16.03 -35.50
C ASP A 259 -10.79 -14.90 -34.46
N ILE A 260 -10.54 -13.66 -34.91
CA ILE A 260 -10.53 -12.47 -34.06
C ILE A 260 -11.93 -12.18 -33.50
N LEU A 261 -12.98 -12.25 -34.33
CA LEU A 261 -14.36 -12.05 -33.88
C LEU A 261 -14.78 -13.07 -32.82
N HIS A 262 -14.44 -14.34 -33.01
CA HIS A 262 -14.71 -15.39 -32.03
C HIS A 262 -13.99 -15.11 -30.70
N SER A 263 -12.71 -14.72 -30.77
CA SER A 263 -11.91 -14.37 -29.59
C SER A 263 -12.46 -13.13 -28.88
N LEU A 264 -12.86 -12.10 -29.63
CA LEU A 264 -13.46 -10.88 -29.10
C LEU A 264 -14.79 -11.15 -28.41
N ALA A 265 -15.66 -11.97 -29.03
CA ALA A 265 -16.92 -12.39 -28.42
C ALA A 265 -16.69 -13.12 -27.09
N HIS A 266 -15.77 -14.08 -27.07
CA HIS A 266 -15.43 -14.82 -25.87
C HIS A 266 -14.86 -13.93 -24.75
N ARG A 267 -13.92 -13.02 -25.07
CA ARG A 267 -13.34 -12.10 -24.07
C ARG A 267 -14.36 -11.11 -23.53
N THR A 268 -15.25 -10.62 -24.38
CA THR A 268 -16.34 -9.71 -23.98
C THR A 268 -17.35 -10.43 -23.08
N GLU A 269 -17.66 -11.70 -23.35
CA GLU A 269 -18.52 -12.51 -22.50
C GLU A 269 -17.91 -12.70 -21.09
N GLN A 270 -16.61 -12.99 -21.02
CA GLN A 270 -15.88 -13.07 -19.74
C GLN A 270 -15.92 -11.72 -18.99
N PHE A 271 -15.78 -10.60 -19.70
CA PHE A 271 -15.82 -9.26 -19.11
C PHE A 271 -17.21 -8.95 -18.54
N VAL A 272 -18.26 -9.23 -19.31
CA VAL A 272 -19.65 -9.07 -18.86
C VAL A 272 -19.96 -9.97 -17.67
N HIS A 273 -19.48 -11.22 -17.67
CA HIS A 273 -19.68 -12.14 -16.56
C HIS A 273 -19.02 -11.64 -15.27
N ALA A 274 -17.79 -11.09 -15.34
CA ALA A 274 -17.13 -10.51 -14.18
C ALA A 274 -17.91 -9.32 -13.58
N LEU A 275 -18.53 -8.48 -14.43
CA LEU A 275 -19.35 -7.35 -13.98
C LEU A 275 -20.73 -7.76 -13.44
N LYS A 276 -21.21 -8.95 -13.78
CA LYS A 276 -22.46 -9.51 -13.26
C LYS A 276 -22.35 -10.08 -11.84
N ASP A 277 -21.16 -10.01 -11.23
CA ASP A 277 -20.99 -10.42 -9.83
C ASP A 277 -21.96 -9.64 -8.93
N GLU A 278 -22.64 -10.35 -8.04
CA GLU A 278 -23.65 -9.78 -7.15
C GLU A 278 -23.08 -8.67 -6.26
N LEU A 279 -21.79 -8.74 -5.93
CA LEU A 279 -21.09 -7.69 -5.20
C LEU A 279 -21.09 -6.36 -5.96
N VAL A 280 -20.94 -6.38 -7.29
CA VAL A 280 -20.95 -5.16 -8.12
C VAL A 280 -22.34 -4.53 -8.09
N LYS A 281 -23.39 -5.34 -8.22
CA LYS A 281 -24.78 -4.86 -8.11
C LYS A 281 -25.07 -4.24 -6.73
N ASN A 282 -24.68 -4.94 -5.66
CA ASN A 282 -24.84 -4.47 -4.29
C ASN A 282 -24.07 -3.16 -4.04
N ALA A 283 -22.85 -3.05 -4.56
CA ALA A 283 -22.05 -1.82 -4.46
C ALA A 283 -22.72 -0.64 -5.17
N LEU A 284 -23.27 -0.85 -6.38
CA LEU A 284 -23.99 0.18 -7.12
C LEU A 284 -25.27 0.63 -6.39
N LEU A 285 -26.03 -0.30 -5.83
CA LEU A 285 -27.20 0.01 -5.00
C LEU A 285 -26.81 0.78 -3.73
N ALA A 286 -25.72 0.37 -3.07
CA ALA A 286 -25.21 1.06 -1.89
C ALA A 286 -24.76 2.49 -2.23
N LEU A 287 -24.05 2.68 -3.35
CA LEU A 287 -23.66 4.01 -3.84
C LEU A 287 -24.86 4.91 -4.15
N HIS A 288 -25.93 4.34 -4.73
CA HIS A 288 -27.15 5.06 -5.05
C HIS A 288 -27.94 5.46 -3.80
N THR A 289 -28.10 4.53 -2.85
CA THR A 289 -28.87 4.73 -1.60
C THR A 289 -28.17 5.66 -0.62
N ALA A 290 -26.83 5.67 -0.60
CA ALA A 290 -26.03 6.53 0.26
C ALA A 290 -25.95 7.99 -0.20
N ARG A 291 -26.68 8.38 -1.26
CA ARG A 291 -26.76 9.78 -1.72
C ARG A 291 -27.38 10.64 -0.60
N PRO A 292 -26.65 11.63 -0.06
CA PRO A 292 -27.24 12.49 0.94
C PRO A 292 -28.34 13.35 0.30
N ALA A 293 -29.50 13.39 0.96
CA ALA A 293 -30.71 14.03 0.45
C ALA A 293 -30.57 15.57 0.41
N TYR A 294 -29.85 16.11 -0.57
CA TYR A 294 -29.73 17.54 -0.81
C TYR A 294 -30.59 18.06 -1.98
N HIS A 295 -31.42 17.21 -2.60
CA HIS A 295 -32.17 17.57 -3.82
C HIS A 295 -33.68 17.31 -3.78
N LEU A 296 -34.34 17.45 -2.62
CA LEU A 296 -35.82 17.44 -2.54
C LEU A 296 -36.42 18.62 -1.76
N SER A 297 -35.67 19.70 -1.56
CA SER A 297 -36.18 20.95 -0.99
C SER A 297 -36.15 22.06 -2.04
N ASN A 298 -36.90 21.89 -3.13
CA ASN A 298 -37.32 23.01 -3.98
C ASN A 298 -38.84 22.97 -4.15
N GLY A 299 -39.54 23.01 -3.01
CA GLY A 299 -40.98 23.24 -2.95
C GLY A 299 -41.24 24.70 -2.59
N HIS A 300 -41.80 25.43 -3.54
CA HIS A 300 -42.33 26.79 -3.43
C HIS A 300 -42.85 27.16 -2.02
N VAL A 301 -42.29 28.22 -1.43
CA VAL A 301 -43.01 29.01 -0.41
C VAL A 301 -43.14 30.45 -0.91
N HIS A 302 -44.34 30.73 -1.42
CA HIS A 302 -44.84 32.06 -1.72
C HIS A 302 -44.89 32.85 -0.40
N VAL A 303 -44.06 33.88 -0.24
CA VAL A 303 -44.15 34.81 0.90
C VAL A 303 -45.03 35.98 0.47
N THR A 304 -46.29 35.96 0.89
CA THR A 304 -47.18 37.13 0.84
C THR A 304 -46.93 38.03 2.06
N HIS A 305 -46.67 39.30 1.77
CA HIS A 305 -46.55 40.39 2.74
C HIS A 305 -47.86 40.63 3.52
N GLY A 306 -47.74 40.87 4.83
CA GLY A 306 -48.81 41.41 5.68
C GLY A 306 -48.23 42.19 6.88
N ASN A 307 -48.53 43.49 6.92
CA ASN A 307 -48.11 44.48 7.93
C ASN A 307 -48.67 44.25 9.34
N GLY A 308 -47.93 44.65 10.38
CA GLY A 308 -48.45 44.83 11.74
C GLY A 308 -47.41 45.16 12.82
N THR A 309 -47.29 46.45 13.13
CA THR A 309 -46.82 47.17 14.35
C THR A 309 -46.35 46.40 15.61
N GLY A 310 -45.22 46.85 16.21
CA GLY A 310 -44.57 46.35 17.46
C GLY A 310 -45.32 46.65 18.78
N PRO A 311 -44.70 46.55 20.00
CA PRO A 311 -43.27 46.69 20.34
C PRO A 311 -42.65 45.63 21.30
N ARG A 312 -41.30 45.59 21.38
CA ARG A 312 -40.45 44.91 22.40
C ARG A 312 -40.61 45.60 23.79
N PRO A 313 -40.30 44.97 24.96
CA PRO A 313 -38.97 44.36 25.21
C PRO A 313 -38.85 43.20 26.23
N SER A 314 -37.67 42.54 26.18
CA SER A 314 -36.88 41.93 27.27
C SER A 314 -37.09 40.48 27.76
N SER A 315 -35.92 39.83 27.88
CA SER A 315 -35.46 38.75 28.78
C SER A 315 -35.88 37.29 28.59
N ALA A 316 -34.84 36.51 28.24
CA ALA A 316 -34.41 35.23 28.82
C ALA A 316 -35.23 33.95 28.57
N SER A 317 -34.45 32.90 28.25
CA SER A 317 -34.72 31.45 28.33
C SER A 317 -35.84 30.90 27.43
N GLN A 318 -35.44 30.23 26.34
CA GLN A 318 -36.21 29.12 25.77
C GLN A 318 -35.32 27.87 25.71
N ASP A 319 -35.67 26.91 26.57
CA ASP A 319 -35.58 25.50 26.24
C ASP A 319 -36.47 25.20 25.03
N GLY A 320 -36.05 24.28 24.16
CA GLY A 320 -37.00 23.61 23.26
C GLY A 320 -36.44 23.11 21.93
N LEU A 321 -36.25 21.79 21.86
CA LEU A 321 -36.50 20.95 20.68
C LEU A 321 -35.49 21.05 19.52
N ARG A 322 -34.35 20.37 19.68
CA ARG A 322 -33.60 19.83 18.54
C ARG A 322 -34.34 18.60 17.97
N PRO A 323 -34.56 18.51 16.65
CA PRO A 323 -35.10 17.29 16.05
C PRO A 323 -34.11 16.14 16.26
N SER A 324 -34.60 15.06 16.84
CA SER A 324 -33.91 13.77 16.88
C SER A 324 -33.65 13.31 15.45
N ILE A 325 -32.38 13.28 15.07
CA ILE A 325 -31.91 12.58 13.88
C ILE A 325 -32.32 11.13 14.06
N TRP A 326 -33.27 10.69 13.25
CA TRP A 326 -33.69 9.30 13.17
C TRP A 326 -32.45 8.44 12.91
N ARG A 327 -32.22 7.47 13.79
CA ARG A 327 -31.30 6.35 13.53
C ARG A 327 -31.75 5.73 12.20
N GLN A 328 -30.93 5.86 11.17
CA GLN A 328 -31.12 5.12 9.93
C GLN A 328 -30.73 3.68 10.25
N GLU A 329 -31.74 2.84 10.43
CA GLU A 329 -31.57 1.40 10.49
C GLU A 329 -30.96 0.90 9.18
N SER A 330 -30.17 -0.15 9.31
CA SER A 330 -29.44 -0.83 8.25
C SER A 330 -30.25 -1.01 6.96
N ILE A 331 -29.60 -0.76 5.83
CA ILE A 331 -30.15 -0.93 4.48
C ILE A 331 -30.71 -2.37 4.35
N PRO A 332 -31.96 -2.56 3.86
CA PRO A 332 -32.52 -3.89 3.70
C PRO A 332 -31.70 -4.69 2.67
N GLN A 333 -31.06 -5.76 3.12
CA GLN A 333 -30.58 -6.83 2.24
C GLN A 333 -31.82 -7.63 1.82
N ASN A 334 -32.00 -7.82 0.52
CA ASN A 334 -33.11 -8.52 -0.16
C ASN A 334 -34.35 -7.67 -0.47
N THR A 335 -34.24 -6.84 -1.50
CA THR A 335 -35.36 -6.62 -2.43
C THR A 335 -34.96 -7.24 -3.76
N GLU A 336 -35.57 -8.38 -4.07
CA GLU A 336 -35.48 -9.07 -5.36
C GLU A 336 -35.99 -8.10 -6.45
N TYR A 337 -35.16 -7.79 -7.45
CA TYR A 337 -35.47 -6.78 -8.46
C TYR A 337 -35.28 -7.30 -9.89
N ASP A 338 -36.20 -6.89 -10.76
CA ASP A 338 -36.52 -7.42 -12.08
C ASP A 338 -35.46 -7.08 -13.15
N GLU A 339 -35.21 -7.99 -14.11
CA GLU A 339 -34.07 -7.92 -15.05
C GLU A 339 -34.18 -6.82 -16.14
N GLU A 340 -35.27 -6.06 -16.20
CA GLU A 340 -35.53 -5.12 -17.31
C GLU A 340 -34.92 -3.71 -17.17
N ASP A 341 -34.32 -3.35 -16.04
CA ASP A 341 -33.91 -1.96 -15.75
C ASP A 341 -32.49 -1.54 -16.21
N TRP A 342 -31.77 -2.40 -16.94
CA TRP A 342 -30.42 -2.08 -17.44
C TRP A 342 -30.39 -0.86 -18.38
N VAL A 343 -31.51 -0.53 -19.03
CA VAL A 343 -31.59 0.56 -20.02
C VAL A 343 -31.63 1.95 -19.36
N SER A 344 -32.06 2.05 -18.09
CA SER A 344 -32.18 3.33 -17.37
C SER A 344 -30.83 3.90 -16.86
N TRP A 345 -29.76 3.11 -16.87
CA TRP A 345 -28.47 3.53 -16.30
C TRP A 345 -27.65 4.47 -17.19
N ARG A 346 -28.08 4.71 -18.44
CA ARG A 346 -27.41 5.64 -19.37
C ARG A 346 -27.61 7.12 -19.01
N GLU A 347 -28.58 7.45 -18.16
CA GLU A 347 -28.83 8.85 -17.74
C GLU A 347 -28.12 9.22 -16.43
N ILE A 348 -27.26 8.34 -15.89
CA ILE A 348 -26.61 8.49 -14.58
C ILE A 348 -25.07 8.65 -14.71
N CYS A 349 -24.51 8.61 -15.92
CA CYS A 349 -23.12 8.98 -16.20
C CYS A 349 -23.02 10.40 -16.76
#